data_AF-L1PU99-F1
#
_entry.id   AF-L1PU99-F1
#
_cell.length_a   1.000
_cell.length_b   1.000
_cell.length_c   1.000
_cell.angle_alpha   90.00
_cell.angle_beta   90.00
_cell.angle_gamma   90.00
#
_symmetry.space_group_name_H-M   'P 1'
#
loop_
_entity.id
_entity.type
_entity.pdbx_description
1 polymer ?
#
loop_
_entity_poly.entity_id
_entity_poly.type
_entity_poly.pdbx_seq_one_letter_code
_entity_poly.pdbx_strand_id
1 'polypeptide(L)' 'MKKKEVKKDILEEKLLKGLSLAYERMIAQKRKNNQKIVVRREGKIVTITP' A
#
# COMPACT_ATOMS: atom_id res chain seq x y z
N MET A 1 -21.22 -6.96 23.31
CA MET A 1 -21.02 -6.42 21.95
C MET A 1 -19.64 -5.76 21.77
N LYS A 2 -19.21 -4.83 22.64
CA LYS A 2 -17.93 -4.09 22.56
C LYS A 2 -16.64 -4.90 22.25
N LYS A 3 -16.46 -6.12 22.80
CA LYS A 3 -15.24 -6.94 22.56
C LYS A 3 -15.10 -7.45 21.11
N LYS A 4 -16.20 -7.60 20.36
CA LYS A 4 -16.18 -8.07 18.96
C LYS A 4 -15.78 -6.94 18.01
N GLU A 5 -16.24 -5.72 18.27
CA GLU A 5 -15.86 -4.51 17.51
C GLU A 5 -14.36 -4.24 17.66
N VAL A 6 -13.83 -4.18 18.89
CA VAL A 6 -12.40 -3.96 19.14
C VAL A 6 -11.50 -4.98 18.43
N LYS A 7 -11.91 -6.26 18.34
CA LYS A 7 -11.15 -7.28 17.62
C LYS A 7 -11.18 -7.09 16.10
N LYS A 8 -12.30 -6.59 15.56
CA LYS A 8 -12.45 -6.27 14.14
C LYS A 8 -11.56 -5.08 13.78
N ASP A 9 -11.53 -4.06 14.63
CA ASP A 9 -10.70 -2.86 14.44
C ASP A 9 -9.21 -3.20 14.44
N ILE A 10 -8.75 -4.06 15.36
CA ILE A 10 -7.35 -4.52 15.40
C ILE A 10 -6.99 -5.35 14.15
N LEU A 11 -7.92 -6.17 13.65
CA LEU A 11 -7.68 -6.95 12.44
C LEU A 11 -7.55 -6.02 11.22
N GLU A 12 -8.44 -5.05 11.10
CA GLU A 12 -8.43 -4.06 10.03
C GLU A 12 -7.14 -3.23 10.04
N GLU A 13 -6.70 -2.77 11.22
CA GLU A 13 -5.44 -2.05 11.39
C GLU A 13 -4.22 -2.89 10.93
N LYS A 14 -4.18 -4.16 11.32
CA LYS A 14 -3.10 -5.08 10.90
C LYS A 14 -3.08 -5.30 9.39
N LEU A 15 -4.25 -5.45 8.77
CA LEU A 15 -4.39 -5.61 7.33
C LEU A 15 -3.92 -4.35 6.60
N LEU A 16 -4.38 -3.16 7.02
CA LEU A 16 -3.96 -1.88 6.44
C LEU A 16 -2.45 -1.68 6.56
N LYS A 17 -1.87 -1.99 7.73
CA LYS A 17 -0.41 -1.93 7.94
C LYS A 17 0.34 -2.89 7.03
N GLY A 18 -0.15 -4.11 6.85
CA GLY A 18 0.44 -5.11 5.95
C GLY A 18 0.41 -4.66 4.49
N LEU A 19 -0.71 -4.10 4.03
CA LEU A 19 -0.87 -3.58 2.68
C LEU A 19 0.05 -2.37 2.43
N SER A 20 0.15 -1.45 3.38
CA SER A 20 1.05 -0.28 3.29
C SER A 20 2.52 -0.73 3.16
N LEU A 21 2.95 -1.66 4.02
CA LEU A 21 4.30 -2.20 4.00
C LEU A 21 4.62 -2.94 2.69
N ALA A 22 3.67 -3.72 2.17
CA ALA A 22 3.83 -4.42 0.90
C ALA A 22 4.00 -3.43 -0.27
N TYR A 23 3.20 -2.36 -0.27
CA TYR A 23 3.30 -1.30 -1.28
C TYR A 23 4.66 -0.60 -1.24
N GLU A 24 5.14 -0.19 -0.06
CA GLU A 24 6.45 0.44 0.11
C GLU A 24 7.59 -0.44 -0.43
N ARG A 25 7.57 -1.73 -0.08
CA ARG A 25 8.57 -2.71 -0.54
C ARG A 25 8.55 -2.88 -2.06
N MET A 26 7.37 -2.95 -2.66
CA MET A 26 7.22 -3.04 -4.11
C MET A 26 7.82 -1.81 -4.81
N ILE A 27 7.54 -0.60 -4.31
CA ILE A 27 8.07 0.64 -4.88
C ILE A 27 9.60 0.68 -4.76
N ALA A 28 10.14 0.32 -3.59
CA ALA A 28 11.59 0.27 -3.37
C ALA A 28 12.28 -0.70 -4.35
N GLN A 29 11.71 -1.89 -4.55
CA GLN A 29 12.25 -2.88 -5.50
C GLN A 29 12.19 -2.38 -6.95
N LYS A 30 11.08 -1.75 -7.35
CA LYS A 30 10.96 -1.17 -8.70
C LYS A 30 11.99 -0.07 -8.94
N ARG A 31 12.21 0.82 -7.96
CA ARG A 31 13.24 1.87 -8.01
C ARG A 31 14.65 1.28 -8.11
N LYS A 32 14.97 0.27 -7.29
CA LYS A 32 16.27 -0.43 -7.33
C LYS A 32 16.57 -1.04 -8.71
N ASN A 33 15.53 -1.48 -9.41
CA ASN A 33 15.64 -2.12 -10.72
C ASN A 33 15.45 -1.14 -11.90
N ASN A 34 15.42 0.18 -11.65
CA ASN A 34 15.13 1.21 -12.65
C ASN A 34 13.87 0.89 -13.50
N GLN A 35 12.84 0.34 -12.85
CA GLN A 35 11.57 0.02 -13.50
C GLN A 35 10.61 1.22 -13.46
N LYS A 36 9.86 1.41 -14.55
CA LYS A 36 8.75 2.36 -14.60
C LYS A 36 7.67 1.97 -13.58
N ILE A 37 7.13 2.98 -12.89
CA ILE A 37 6.03 2.81 -11.94
C ILE A 37 4.82 3.56 -12.48
N VAL A 38 3.71 2.86 -12.72
CA VAL A 38 2.47 3.47 -13.18
C VAL A 38 1.48 3.47 -12.01
N VAL A 39 1.02 4.66 -11.63
CA VAL A 39 0.09 4.86 -10.50
C VAL A 39 -1.05 5.75 -10.92
N ARG A 40 -2.21 5.59 -10.28
CA ARG A 40 -3.33 6.51 -10.45
C ARG A 40 -3.27 7.59 -9.38
N ARG A 41 -3.14 8.86 -9.77
CA ARG A 41 -3.14 10.03 -8.89
C ARG A 41 -4.19 11.01 -9.38
N GLU A 42 -5.09 11.44 -8.49
CA GLU A 42 -6.15 12.41 -8.83
C GLU A 42 -7.00 11.98 -10.04
N GLY A 43 -7.32 10.68 -10.11
CA GLY A 43 -8.08 10.11 -11.22
C GLY A 43 -7.29 9.90 -12.51
N LYS A 44 -6.09 10.48 -12.65
CA LYS A 44 -5.21 10.36 -13.83
C LYS A 44 -4.18 9.25 -13.65
N ILE A 45 -3.80 8.62 -14.76
CA ILE A 45 -2.69 7.65 -14.79
C ILE A 45 -1.39 8.42 -14.94
N VAL A 46 -0.47 8.25 -14.00
CA VAL A 46 0.84 8.89 -13.97
C VAL A 46 1.92 7.81 -14.06
N THR A 47 2.92 8.04 -14.91
CA THR A 47 4.11 7.18 -15.00
C THR A 47 5.28 7.89 -14.34
N ILE A 48 5.91 7.22 -13.38
CA ILE A 48 7.15 7.64 -12.73
C ILE A 48 8.26 6.82 -13.38
N THR A 49 9.09 7.49 -14.18
CA THR A 49 10.36 6.93 -14.65
C THR A 49 11.41 7.02 -13.54
N PRO A 50 12.37 6.08 -13.50
CA PRO A 50 13.44 6.07 -12.49
C PRO A 50 14.33 7.31 -12.57
#